data_AF-A0A661VSZ1-F1
#
_entry.id   AF-A0A661VSZ1-F1
#
_cell.length_a   1.000
_cell.length_b   1.000
_cell.length_c   1.000
_cell.angle_alpha   90.00
_cell.angle_beta   90.00
_cell.angle_gamma   90.00
#
_symmetry.space_group_name_H-M   'P 1'
#
loop_
_entity.id
_entity.type
_entity.pdbx_description
1 polymer ?
#
loop_
_entity_poly.entity_id
_entity_poly.type
_entity_poly.pdbx_seq_one_letter_code
_entity_poly.pdbx_strand_id
1 'polypeptide(L)'
;MTDRERTQIEAQQEVEQIIKTAKMLGVEVDETDVAHWLTAMAASGTMEWEVDEEAGIFGHEITLLDFDKATLDRYRRIADIVQLPDLPNVETAISLAGSAAQGVIQLYPGDCDYFERVNIKAETREEACRILADLMRNKALAKFEGPNYQLTEVKFGTWKTDVVKDGERIKAGSPISWSPDEVKAGKMQVFRASGEPWEVEWEYGCLDPGWCKMDWVIAEPEKGRVVNASNMLDVTWETPDGDIIPLDGFLDPYFQEVYLEAESVPLFAKLARHISPQALDEYVRQLTGEVYKYTHKHVNYGKAAKRMYNIFRLTGRHQAAALIRELFDEPAALLYQVWSLLDTIDDASQPGSTIDRETLVQQTDALIQNVVKTCEGPLETEIVMALIRLRDDITGRVDLGEDWAALIADSRA
;
A
#
# COMPACT_ATOMS: atom_id res chain seq x y z
N MET A 1 5.77 -21.01 -43.46
CA MET A 1 5.33 -20.49 -42.16
C MET A 1 5.35 -18.98 -42.23
N THR A 2 4.22 -18.36 -41.94
CA THR A 2 4.11 -16.91 -41.76
C THR A 2 4.62 -16.52 -40.37
N ASP A 3 5.06 -15.28 -40.16
CA ASP A 3 5.50 -14.79 -38.83
C ASP A 3 4.43 -14.97 -37.76
N ARG A 4 3.15 -14.89 -38.16
CA ARG A 4 2.00 -15.10 -37.28
C ARG A 4 1.88 -16.55 -36.79
N GLU A 5 2.12 -17.53 -37.66
CA GLU A 5 2.14 -18.96 -37.28
C GLU A 5 3.33 -19.29 -36.37
N ARG A 6 4.47 -18.61 -36.55
CA ARG A 6 5.67 -18.81 -35.72
C ARG A 6 5.48 -18.26 -34.30
N THR A 7 4.93 -17.05 -34.19
CA THR A 7 4.61 -16.39 -32.91
C THR A 7 3.60 -17.22 -32.10
N GLN A 8 2.60 -17.81 -32.76
CA GLN A 8 1.58 -18.63 -32.10
C GLN A 8 2.15 -19.96 -31.56
N ILE A 9 3.12 -20.57 -32.26
CA ILE A 9 3.81 -21.78 -31.80
C ILE A 9 4.73 -21.48 -30.60
N GLU A 10 5.42 -20.34 -30.62
CA GLU A 10 6.29 -19.91 -29.52
C GLU A 10 5.49 -19.65 -28.24
N ALA A 11 4.35 -18.94 -28.33
CA ALA A 11 3.45 -18.71 -27.20
C ALA A 11 2.90 -20.03 -26.61
N GLN A 12 2.53 -20.99 -27.46
CA GLN A 12 2.06 -22.31 -27.02
C GLN A 12 3.15 -23.08 -26.26
N GLN A 13 4.40 -23.02 -26.72
CA GLN A 13 5.55 -23.65 -26.05
C GLN A 13 5.88 -23.00 -24.71
N GLU A 14 5.74 -21.68 -24.60
CA GLU A 14 5.92 -20.97 -23.33
C GLU A 14 4.90 -21.42 -22.27
N VAL A 15 3.62 -21.52 -22.66
CA VAL A 15 2.54 -22.02 -21.79
C VAL A 15 2.80 -23.45 -21.35
N GLU A 16 3.16 -24.36 -22.27
CA GLU A 16 3.51 -25.75 -21.94
C GLU A 16 4.65 -25.84 -20.91
N GLN A 17 5.66 -24.98 -21.04
CA GLN A 17 6.80 -24.95 -20.14
C GLN A 17 6.44 -24.37 -18.76
N ILE A 18 5.53 -23.38 -18.68
CA ILE A 18 4.98 -22.89 -17.40
C ILE A 18 4.24 -24.03 -16.69
N ILE A 19 3.29 -24.68 -17.38
CA ILE A 19 2.48 -25.78 -16.84
C ILE A 19 3.38 -26.91 -16.32
N LYS A 20 4.42 -27.27 -17.09
CA LYS A 20 5.37 -28.30 -16.68
C LYS A 20 6.12 -27.91 -15.41
N THR A 21 6.54 -26.65 -15.31
CA THR A 21 7.29 -26.14 -14.15
C THR A 21 6.40 -26.06 -12.92
N ALA A 22 5.19 -25.53 -13.05
CA ALA A 22 4.20 -25.47 -11.97
C ALA A 22 3.83 -26.86 -11.44
N LYS A 23 3.59 -27.84 -12.34
CA LYS A 23 3.36 -29.25 -11.98
C LYS A 23 4.53 -29.86 -11.19
N MET A 24 5.78 -29.51 -11.52
CA MET A 24 6.95 -29.97 -10.76
C MET A 24 7.02 -29.35 -9.36
N LEU A 25 6.47 -28.14 -9.18
CA LEU A 25 6.41 -27.42 -7.91
C LEU A 25 5.16 -27.77 -7.09
N GLY A 26 4.22 -28.55 -7.67
CA GLY A 26 2.94 -28.87 -7.03
C GLY A 26 1.95 -27.72 -7.03
N VAL A 27 2.06 -26.81 -7.99
CA VAL A 27 1.20 -25.63 -8.16
C VAL A 27 0.16 -25.91 -9.23
N GLU A 28 -1.10 -25.60 -8.95
CA GLU A 28 -2.20 -25.69 -9.90
C GLU A 28 -2.14 -24.51 -10.88
N VAL A 29 -2.52 -24.76 -12.14
CA VAL A 29 -2.47 -23.73 -13.20
C VAL A 29 -3.75 -23.77 -14.00
N ASP A 30 -4.38 -22.61 -14.18
CA ASP A 30 -5.42 -22.45 -15.19
C ASP A 30 -4.77 -22.14 -16.54
N GLU A 31 -4.67 -23.15 -17.39
CA GLU A 31 -4.02 -23.05 -18.70
C GLU A 31 -4.66 -21.99 -19.61
N THR A 32 -5.98 -21.77 -19.47
CA THR A 32 -6.72 -20.81 -20.31
C THR A 32 -6.43 -19.39 -19.85
N ASP A 33 -6.48 -19.18 -18.53
CA ASP A 33 -6.22 -17.87 -17.93
C ASP A 33 -4.77 -17.41 -18.16
N VAL A 34 -3.78 -18.30 -17.95
CA VAL A 34 -2.37 -18.01 -18.25
C VAL A 34 -2.15 -17.65 -19.71
N ALA A 35 -2.76 -18.38 -20.64
CA ALA A 35 -2.62 -18.10 -22.07
C ALA A 35 -3.21 -16.74 -22.47
N HIS A 36 -4.36 -16.37 -21.91
CA HIS A 36 -4.97 -15.06 -22.10
C HIS A 36 -4.09 -13.94 -21.52
N TRP A 37 -3.60 -14.11 -20.29
CA TRP A 37 -2.74 -13.12 -19.64
C TRP A 37 -1.43 -12.90 -20.41
N LEU A 38 -0.75 -13.96 -20.86
CA LEU A 38 0.46 -13.85 -21.68
C LEU A 38 0.22 -13.12 -23.00
N THR A 39 -0.93 -13.38 -23.64
CA THR A 39 -1.31 -12.71 -24.88
C THR A 39 -1.53 -11.21 -24.65
N ALA A 40 -2.21 -10.84 -23.56
CA ALA A 40 -2.41 -9.44 -23.19
C ALA A 40 -1.08 -8.74 -22.89
N MET A 41 -0.21 -9.37 -22.08
CA MET A 41 1.12 -8.85 -21.73
C MET A 41 2.03 -8.66 -22.95
N ALA A 42 1.94 -9.53 -23.95
CA ALA A 42 2.69 -9.39 -25.20
C ALA A 42 2.18 -8.24 -26.09
N ALA A 43 0.91 -7.82 -25.92
CA ALA A 43 0.31 -6.71 -26.65
C ALA A 43 0.55 -5.36 -25.96
N SER A 44 0.79 -5.35 -24.64
CA SER A 44 0.97 -4.12 -23.86
C SER A 44 2.34 -3.45 -24.05
N GLY A 45 2.34 -2.12 -24.09
CA GLY A 45 3.55 -1.31 -24.05
C GLY A 45 4.20 -1.29 -22.65
N THR A 46 5.53 -1.30 -22.59
CA THR A 46 6.28 -1.30 -21.31
C THR A 46 6.29 0.05 -20.56
N MET A 47 5.85 1.12 -21.21
CA MET A 47 5.77 2.48 -20.66
C MET A 47 4.43 3.16 -20.98
N GLU A 48 3.53 2.45 -21.66
CA GLU A 48 2.26 3.01 -22.12
C GLU A 48 1.22 2.92 -21.00
N TRP A 49 0.38 3.95 -20.93
CA TRP A 49 -0.74 4.02 -20.01
C TRP A 49 -2.01 4.21 -20.84
N GLU A 50 -3.11 3.68 -20.34
CA GLU A 50 -4.40 3.70 -21.03
C GLU A 50 -5.49 4.22 -20.09
N VAL A 51 -6.59 4.65 -20.69
CA VAL A 51 -7.82 5.03 -19.99
C VAL A 51 -8.86 3.96 -20.27
N ASP A 52 -9.42 3.40 -19.22
CA ASP A 52 -10.63 2.60 -19.30
C ASP A 52 -11.84 3.53 -19.14
N GLU A 53 -12.41 3.96 -20.27
CA GLU A 53 -13.56 4.87 -20.29
C GLU A 53 -14.82 4.25 -19.68
N GLU A 54 -14.95 2.92 -19.69
CA GLU A 54 -16.12 2.23 -19.12
C GLU A 54 -16.08 2.25 -17.59
N ALA A 55 -14.91 1.97 -17.02
CA ALA A 55 -14.70 1.98 -15.57
C ALA A 55 -14.40 3.38 -15.01
N GLY A 56 -14.00 4.33 -15.86
CA GLY A 56 -13.59 5.68 -15.46
C GLY A 56 -12.26 5.69 -14.70
N ILE A 57 -11.36 4.75 -15.01
CA ILE A 57 -10.04 4.61 -14.39
C ILE A 57 -8.95 4.72 -15.45
N PHE A 58 -7.71 4.96 -15.02
CA PHE A 58 -6.56 4.93 -15.93
C PHE A 58 -5.30 4.49 -15.19
N GLY A 59 -4.27 4.09 -15.93
CA GLY A 59 -3.03 3.61 -15.34
C GLY A 59 -2.14 2.97 -16.38
N HIS A 60 -1.01 2.44 -15.93
CA HIS A 60 -0.12 1.67 -16.79
C HIS A 60 -0.85 0.44 -17.34
N GLU A 61 -0.74 0.13 -18.64
CA GLU A 61 -1.51 -0.94 -19.29
C GLU A 61 -1.39 -2.28 -18.57
N ILE A 62 -0.15 -2.71 -18.29
CA ILE A 62 0.16 -3.94 -17.54
C ILE A 62 -0.53 -3.94 -16.16
N THR A 63 -0.63 -2.79 -15.50
CA THR A 63 -1.23 -2.70 -14.16
C THR A 63 -2.75 -2.78 -14.24
N LEU A 64 -3.37 -2.24 -15.28
CA LEU A 64 -4.81 -2.36 -15.48
C LEU A 64 -5.26 -3.80 -15.80
N LEU A 65 -4.39 -4.62 -16.40
CA LEU A 65 -4.62 -6.06 -16.55
C LEU A 65 -4.68 -6.79 -15.20
N ASP A 66 -3.92 -6.32 -14.20
CA ASP A 66 -3.85 -6.94 -12.87
C ASP A 66 -4.93 -6.39 -11.90
N PHE A 67 -5.73 -5.41 -12.33
CA PHE A 67 -6.72 -4.75 -11.48
C PHE A 67 -8.10 -5.42 -11.55
N ASP A 68 -8.63 -5.84 -10.39
CA ASP A 68 -10.00 -6.37 -10.31
C ASP A 68 -11.02 -5.23 -10.23
N LYS A 69 -11.63 -4.92 -11.38
CA LYS A 69 -12.64 -3.86 -11.52
C LYS A 69 -13.88 -4.09 -10.63
N ALA A 70 -14.18 -5.32 -10.21
CA ALA A 70 -15.30 -5.59 -9.30
C ALA A 70 -15.09 -4.96 -7.91
N THR A 71 -13.86 -4.60 -7.56
CA THR A 71 -13.51 -3.94 -6.30
C THR A 71 -13.55 -2.41 -6.36
N LEU A 72 -13.77 -1.81 -7.55
CA LEU A 72 -13.64 -0.37 -7.77
C LEU A 72 -14.57 0.46 -6.87
N ASP A 73 -15.86 0.08 -6.76
CA ASP A 73 -16.82 0.78 -5.91
C ASP A 73 -16.41 0.78 -4.44
N ARG A 74 -15.78 -0.31 -3.98
CA ARG A 74 -15.25 -0.40 -2.61
C ARG A 74 -14.12 0.61 -2.42
N TYR A 75 -13.16 0.61 -3.35
CA TYR A 75 -12.01 1.51 -3.24
C TYR A 75 -12.37 2.98 -3.41
N ARG A 76 -13.37 3.34 -4.23
CA ARG A 76 -13.90 4.71 -4.28
C ARG A 76 -14.54 5.15 -2.96
N ARG A 77 -15.33 4.29 -2.31
CA ARG A 77 -15.90 4.59 -0.98
C ARG A 77 -14.83 4.83 0.08
N ILE A 78 -13.73 4.08 0.03
CA ILE A 78 -12.59 4.30 0.94
C ILE A 78 -11.82 5.57 0.54
N ALA A 79 -11.66 5.85 -0.76
CA ALA A 79 -11.05 7.09 -1.26
C ALA A 79 -11.73 8.34 -0.70
N ASP A 80 -13.07 8.36 -0.57
CA ASP A 80 -13.82 9.45 0.07
C ASP A 80 -13.38 9.75 1.52
N ILE A 81 -12.80 8.76 2.21
CA ILE A 81 -12.24 8.90 3.55
C ILE A 81 -10.80 9.39 3.48
N VAL A 82 -9.97 8.89 2.56
CA VAL A 82 -8.52 9.10 2.62
C VAL A 82 -7.97 10.19 1.70
N GLN A 83 -8.64 10.49 0.58
CA GLN A 83 -8.16 11.42 -0.47
C GLN A 83 -8.14 12.88 -0.02
N LEU A 84 -7.20 13.66 -0.49
CA LEU A 84 -7.21 15.11 -0.31
C LEU A 84 -8.23 15.76 -1.26
N PRO A 85 -8.86 16.87 -0.84
CA PRO A 85 -9.74 17.61 -1.74
C PRO A 85 -8.94 18.46 -2.72
N ASP A 86 -9.47 18.62 -3.94
CA ASP A 86 -9.05 19.69 -4.83
C ASP A 86 -9.38 21.07 -4.24
N LEU A 87 -8.48 22.04 -4.43
CA LEU A 87 -8.66 23.44 -4.10
C LEU A 87 -8.28 24.30 -5.31
N PRO A 88 -8.65 25.60 -5.37
CA PRO A 88 -8.31 26.45 -6.51
C PRO A 88 -6.82 26.47 -6.89
N ASN A 89 -5.93 26.24 -5.91
CA ASN A 89 -4.48 26.18 -6.07
C ASN A 89 -3.87 24.82 -5.72
N VAL A 90 -4.70 23.77 -5.55
CA VAL A 90 -4.24 22.40 -5.27
C VAL A 90 -4.98 21.44 -6.20
N GLU A 91 -4.22 20.71 -7.00
CA GLU A 91 -4.75 19.66 -7.87
C GLU A 91 -4.36 18.29 -7.31
N THR A 92 -5.30 17.37 -7.28
CA THR A 92 -5.11 16.03 -6.72
C THR A 92 -5.42 14.93 -7.75
N ALA A 93 -4.75 13.78 -7.61
CA ALA A 93 -5.06 12.57 -8.37
C ALA A 93 -4.80 11.35 -7.50
N ILE A 94 -5.88 10.77 -6.96
CA ILE A 94 -5.78 9.56 -6.15
C ILE A 94 -5.71 8.31 -7.02
N SER A 95 -4.84 7.40 -6.63
CA SER A 95 -4.68 6.08 -7.22
C SER A 95 -4.56 5.02 -6.14
N LEU A 96 -4.85 3.78 -6.50
CA LEU A 96 -4.44 2.60 -5.74
C LEU A 96 -3.01 2.24 -6.15
N ALA A 97 -2.24 1.74 -5.19
CA ALA A 97 -0.90 1.23 -5.43
C ALA A 97 -0.72 -0.16 -4.79
N GLY A 98 0.40 -0.80 -5.11
CA GLY A 98 0.83 -2.02 -4.44
C GLY A 98 -0.18 -3.17 -4.53
N SER A 99 -0.49 -3.79 -3.38
CA SER A 99 -1.44 -4.91 -3.25
C SER A 99 -2.84 -4.55 -3.73
N ALA A 100 -3.31 -3.35 -3.43
CA ALA A 100 -4.66 -2.91 -3.75
C ALA A 100 -4.90 -2.72 -5.26
N ALA A 101 -3.86 -2.36 -6.00
CA ALA A 101 -3.89 -2.21 -7.46
C ALA A 101 -3.75 -3.53 -8.24
N GLN A 102 -3.41 -4.63 -7.58
CA GLN A 102 -3.10 -5.92 -8.21
C GLN A 102 -4.10 -7.01 -7.80
N GLY A 103 -5.38 -6.67 -7.65
CA GLY A 103 -6.42 -7.54 -7.11
C GLY A 103 -6.67 -8.86 -7.86
N VAL A 104 -6.28 -8.96 -9.13
CA VAL A 104 -6.34 -10.23 -9.90
C VAL A 104 -5.33 -11.24 -9.40
N ILE A 105 -4.18 -10.79 -8.89
CA ILE A 105 -3.06 -11.65 -8.48
C ILE A 105 -2.93 -11.69 -6.97
N GLN A 106 -3.20 -10.57 -6.31
CA GLN A 106 -3.22 -10.47 -4.87
C GLN A 106 -4.67 -10.53 -4.39
N LEU A 107 -5.29 -11.71 -4.55
CA LEU A 107 -6.70 -11.99 -4.22
C LEU A 107 -7.07 -11.62 -2.77
N TYR A 108 -6.07 -11.60 -1.89
CA TYR A 108 -6.21 -11.25 -0.49
C TYR A 108 -5.29 -10.05 -0.20
N PRO A 109 -5.69 -8.79 -0.47
CA PRO A 109 -4.91 -7.64 -0.01
C PRO A 109 -5.05 -7.49 1.51
N GLY A 110 -3.95 -7.26 2.22
CA GLY A 110 -3.93 -7.10 3.68
C GLY A 110 -4.21 -5.65 4.14
N ASP A 111 -4.09 -4.72 3.21
CA ASP A 111 -4.17 -3.27 3.36
C ASP A 111 -4.78 -2.64 2.10
N CYS A 112 -5.21 -1.38 2.23
CA CYS A 112 -5.64 -0.52 1.13
C CYS A 112 -4.61 0.60 0.96
N ASP A 113 -3.61 0.36 0.12
CA ASP A 113 -2.58 1.35 -0.21
C ASP A 113 -3.07 2.30 -1.31
N TYR A 114 -3.21 3.57 -0.95
CA TYR A 114 -3.41 4.68 -1.86
C TYR A 114 -2.12 5.46 -2.07
N PHE A 115 -2.03 6.01 -3.26
CA PHE A 115 -1.00 6.94 -3.66
C PHE A 115 -1.67 8.13 -4.33
N GLU A 116 -1.40 9.34 -3.86
CA GLU A 116 -2.05 10.54 -4.33
C GLU A 116 -1.03 11.57 -4.80
N ARG A 117 -1.15 11.97 -6.06
CA ARG A 117 -0.38 13.09 -6.58
C ARG A 117 -1.03 14.38 -6.12
N VAL A 118 -0.24 15.27 -5.52
CA VAL A 118 -0.72 16.54 -4.98
C VAL A 118 0.14 17.65 -5.57
N ASN A 119 -0.40 18.41 -6.51
CA ASN A 119 0.30 19.54 -7.11
C ASN A 119 -0.21 20.86 -6.57
N ILE A 120 0.68 21.60 -5.90
CA ILE A 120 0.37 22.85 -5.22
C ILE A 120 0.94 24.02 -6.01
N LYS A 121 0.06 24.93 -6.43
CA LYS A 121 0.43 26.19 -7.09
C LYS A 121 0.62 27.28 -6.03
N ALA A 122 1.82 27.85 -5.96
CA ALA A 122 2.15 28.89 -4.98
C ALA A 122 3.30 29.77 -5.45
N GLU A 123 3.41 30.99 -4.92
CA GLU A 123 4.49 31.93 -5.29
C GLU A 123 5.87 31.47 -4.79
N THR A 124 5.89 30.73 -3.68
CA THR A 124 7.13 30.29 -3.02
C THR A 124 6.99 28.85 -2.52
N ARG A 125 8.12 28.15 -2.42
CA ARG A 125 8.17 26.80 -1.82
C ARG A 125 7.64 26.81 -0.39
N GLU A 126 7.97 27.85 0.38
CA GLU A 126 7.54 28.02 1.77
C GLU A 126 6.03 28.21 1.89
N GLU A 127 5.39 28.84 0.90
CA GLU A 127 3.94 28.92 0.82
C GLU A 127 3.33 27.57 0.43
N ALA A 128 3.89 26.86 -0.55
CA ALA A 128 3.45 25.51 -0.92
C ALA A 128 3.51 24.53 0.27
N CYS A 129 4.59 24.58 1.06
CA CYS A 129 4.73 23.75 2.26
C CYS A 129 3.70 24.10 3.34
N ARG A 130 3.33 25.38 3.48
CA ARG A 130 2.26 25.81 4.41
C ARG A 130 0.88 25.35 3.94
N ILE A 131 0.59 25.46 2.64
CA ILE A 131 -0.64 24.94 2.05
C ILE A 131 -0.75 23.43 2.29
N LEU A 132 0.34 22.68 2.08
CA LEU A 132 0.38 21.24 2.37
C LEU A 132 0.09 20.96 3.85
N ALA A 133 0.75 21.69 4.76
CA ALA A 133 0.56 21.53 6.19
C ALA A 133 -0.91 21.74 6.62
N ASP A 134 -1.54 22.80 6.10
CA ASP A 134 -2.95 23.09 6.34
C ASP A 134 -3.85 22.02 5.73
N LEU A 135 -3.58 21.60 4.49
CA LEU A 135 -4.36 20.61 3.77
C LEU A 135 -4.37 19.25 4.47
N MET A 136 -3.20 18.74 4.84
CA MET A 136 -3.06 17.46 5.57
C MET A 136 -3.73 17.52 6.94
N ARG A 137 -3.49 18.59 7.70
CA ARG A 137 -4.09 18.73 9.03
C ARG A 137 -5.60 18.87 8.95
N ASN A 138 -6.12 19.69 8.04
CA ASN A 138 -7.56 19.84 7.85
C ASN A 138 -8.21 18.51 7.43
N LYS A 139 -7.57 17.74 6.53
CA LYS A 139 -8.04 16.40 6.16
C LYS A 139 -8.08 15.47 7.37
N ALA A 140 -6.98 15.38 8.11
CA ALA A 140 -6.86 14.53 9.28
C ALA A 140 -7.92 14.88 10.34
N LEU A 141 -8.23 16.16 10.55
CA LEU A 141 -9.27 16.59 11.49
C LEU A 141 -10.69 16.36 10.96
N ALA A 142 -10.93 16.58 9.67
CA ALA A 142 -12.22 16.34 9.05
C ALA A 142 -12.59 14.84 8.99
N LYS A 143 -11.58 13.97 8.92
CA LYS A 143 -11.71 12.52 8.89
C LYS A 143 -10.99 11.88 10.09
N PHE A 144 -11.03 12.55 11.24
CA PHE A 144 -10.38 12.09 12.46
C PHE A 144 -11.00 10.77 12.95
N GLU A 145 -12.33 10.73 12.96
CA GLU A 145 -13.12 9.58 13.38
C GLU A 145 -14.50 9.68 12.71
N GLY A 146 -15.06 8.54 12.35
CA GLY A 146 -16.43 8.42 11.87
C GLY A 146 -17.02 7.06 12.23
N PRO A 147 -18.25 6.75 11.76
CA PRO A 147 -18.96 5.53 12.18
C PRO A 147 -18.18 4.24 11.93
N ASN A 148 -17.38 4.21 10.87
CA ASN A 148 -16.67 3.02 10.38
C ASN A 148 -15.19 3.32 10.06
N TYR A 149 -14.61 4.39 10.58
CA TYR A 149 -13.20 4.70 10.33
C TYR A 149 -12.59 5.54 11.43
N GLN A 150 -11.28 5.43 11.61
CA GLN A 150 -10.52 6.16 12.60
C GLN A 150 -9.11 6.45 12.09
N LEU A 151 -8.64 7.69 12.24
CA LEU A 151 -7.27 8.08 11.93
C LEU A 151 -6.30 7.43 12.93
N THR A 152 -5.19 6.87 12.44
CA THR A 152 -4.19 6.18 13.27
C THR A 152 -2.83 6.87 13.29
N GLU A 153 -2.36 7.41 12.16
CA GLU A 153 -1.06 8.09 12.08
C GLU A 153 -1.08 9.16 10.98
N VAL A 154 -0.29 10.22 11.17
CA VAL A 154 0.10 11.14 10.09
C VAL A 154 1.62 11.29 10.07
N LYS A 155 2.23 11.17 8.89
CA LYS A 155 3.64 11.49 8.67
C LYS A 155 3.74 12.82 7.94
N PHE A 156 4.40 13.79 8.58
CA PHE A 156 4.62 15.12 8.02
C PHE A 156 5.86 15.75 8.65
N GLY A 157 6.88 16.00 7.84
CA GLY A 157 8.13 16.61 8.26
C GLY A 157 9.29 15.62 8.39
N THR A 158 10.50 16.19 8.46
CA THR A 158 11.75 15.45 8.67
C THR A 158 12.53 16.03 9.85
N TRP A 159 12.96 15.17 10.77
CA TRP A 159 13.78 15.60 11.92
C TRP A 159 15.10 16.20 11.46
N LYS A 160 15.42 17.43 11.91
CA LYS A 160 16.70 18.09 11.58
C LYS A 160 17.78 17.87 12.64
N THR A 161 17.39 17.25 13.76
CA THR A 161 18.27 16.90 14.87
C THR A 161 17.79 15.59 15.48
N ASP A 162 18.66 14.92 16.23
CA ASP A 162 18.30 13.73 16.98
C ASP A 162 17.31 14.10 18.10
N VAL A 163 16.26 13.30 18.25
CA VAL A 163 15.24 13.46 19.30
C VAL A 163 15.00 12.13 20.01
N VAL A 164 14.36 12.21 21.18
CA VAL A 164 13.79 11.06 21.88
C VAL A 164 12.29 11.27 21.99
N LYS A 165 11.51 10.38 21.40
CA LYS A 165 10.04 10.38 21.44
C LYS A 165 9.59 9.02 21.98
N ASP A 166 8.70 9.03 22.98
CA ASP A 166 8.17 7.80 23.59
C ASP A 166 9.25 6.82 24.09
N GLY A 167 10.38 7.38 24.55
CA GLY A 167 11.54 6.60 25.03
C GLY A 167 12.48 6.10 23.93
N GLU A 168 12.11 6.25 22.66
CA GLU A 168 12.90 5.81 21.52
C GLU A 168 13.75 6.94 20.94
N ARG A 169 15.00 6.64 20.61
CA ARG A 169 15.90 7.60 19.96
C ARG A 169 15.67 7.60 18.45
N ILE A 170 15.27 8.75 17.93
CA ILE A 170 15.05 9.00 16.51
C ILE A 170 16.19 9.88 15.98
N LYS A 171 16.76 9.52 14.84
CA LYS A 171 17.90 10.23 14.25
C LYS A 171 17.43 11.39 13.39
N ALA A 172 18.28 12.40 13.24
CA ALA A 172 18.11 13.40 12.19
C ALA A 172 18.01 12.74 10.81
N GLY A 173 17.13 13.25 9.96
CA GLY A 173 16.79 12.71 8.64
C GLY A 173 15.65 11.68 8.67
N SER A 174 15.20 11.24 9.85
CA SER A 174 14.02 10.38 9.95
C SER A 174 12.72 11.17 9.74
N PRO A 175 11.70 10.57 9.10
CA PRO A 175 10.35 11.14 9.03
C PRO A 175 9.77 11.39 10.42
N ILE A 176 8.90 12.39 10.53
CA ILE A 176 8.17 12.72 11.76
C ILE A 176 6.80 12.06 11.72
N SER A 177 6.56 11.19 12.70
CA SER A 177 5.24 10.57 12.96
C SER A 177 4.48 11.36 14.01
N TRP A 178 3.23 11.69 13.70
CA TRP A 178 2.26 12.36 14.55
C TRP A 178 1.12 11.40 14.85
N SER A 179 0.81 11.23 16.14
CA SER A 179 -0.43 10.61 16.57
C SER A 179 -1.63 11.51 16.26
N PRO A 180 -2.86 10.96 16.17
CA PRO A 180 -4.06 11.76 15.95
C PRO A 180 -4.20 12.91 16.95
N ASP A 181 -3.96 12.66 18.23
CA ASP A 181 -4.04 13.69 19.28
C ASP A 181 -2.99 14.79 19.13
N GLU A 182 -1.76 14.46 18.69
CA GLU A 182 -0.73 15.45 18.39
C GLU A 182 -1.12 16.31 17.18
N VAL A 183 -1.70 15.72 16.12
CA VAL A 183 -2.24 16.46 14.97
C VAL A 183 -3.36 17.42 15.42
N LYS A 184 -4.27 16.93 16.27
CA LYS A 184 -5.36 17.73 16.85
C LYS A 184 -4.85 18.86 17.72
N ALA A 185 -3.86 18.62 18.56
CA ALA A 185 -3.20 19.64 19.35
C ALA A 185 -2.41 20.64 18.49
N GLY A 186 -1.97 20.22 17.29
CA GLY A 186 -1.08 20.99 16.42
C GLY A 186 0.37 20.99 16.93
N LYS A 187 0.71 20.08 17.86
CA LYS A 187 2.03 20.01 18.49
C LYS A 187 2.26 18.69 19.20
N MET A 188 3.53 18.35 19.41
CA MET A 188 3.97 17.19 20.17
C MET A 188 5.03 17.55 21.21
N GLN A 189 5.22 16.67 22.18
CA GLN A 189 6.29 16.77 23.17
C GLN A 189 7.35 15.70 22.90
N VAL A 190 8.60 16.13 22.75
CA VAL A 190 9.76 15.24 22.62
C VAL A 190 10.87 15.70 23.55
N PHE A 191 11.94 14.92 23.65
CA PHE A 191 13.19 15.37 24.27
C PHE A 191 14.26 15.56 23.20
N ARG A 192 15.09 16.60 23.38
CA ARG A 192 16.36 16.70 22.64
C ARG A 192 17.27 15.55 23.06
N ALA A 193 18.27 15.23 22.24
CA ALA A 193 19.33 14.27 22.61
C ALA A 193 20.07 14.64 23.92
N SER A 194 20.02 15.91 24.35
CA SER A 194 20.54 16.39 25.64
C SER A 194 19.65 16.06 26.85
N GLY A 195 18.43 15.58 26.63
CA GLY A 195 17.41 15.34 27.67
C GLY A 195 16.53 16.56 28.00
N GLU A 196 16.70 17.68 27.30
CA GLU A 196 15.83 18.85 27.46
C GLU A 196 14.47 18.61 26.78
N PRO A 197 13.32 18.89 27.45
CA PRO A 197 12.02 18.80 26.82
C PRO A 197 11.88 19.85 25.69
N TRP A 198 11.23 19.47 24.61
CA TRP A 198 11.01 20.31 23.44
C TRP A 198 9.59 20.11 22.90
N GLU A 199 8.82 21.20 22.91
CA GLU A 199 7.54 21.29 22.21
C GLU A 199 7.79 21.55 20.72
N VAL A 200 7.32 20.65 19.87
CA VAL A 200 7.45 20.72 18.42
C VAL A 200 6.08 21.03 17.84
N GLU A 201 5.95 22.22 17.24
CA GLU A 201 4.74 22.66 16.54
C GLU A 201 4.59 21.97 15.18
N TRP A 202 3.35 21.81 14.71
CA TRP A 202 3.01 21.21 13.42
C TRP A 202 3.77 21.84 12.25
N GLU A 203 3.94 23.16 12.27
CA GLU A 203 4.63 23.94 11.24
C GLU A 203 6.12 23.59 11.12
N TYR A 204 6.70 22.87 12.08
CA TYR A 204 8.05 22.33 11.95
C TYR A 204 8.18 21.46 10.69
N GLY A 205 7.13 20.73 10.32
CA GLY A 205 7.12 19.91 9.10
C GLY A 205 7.29 20.72 7.82
N CYS A 206 6.91 22.01 7.80
CA CYS A 206 7.08 22.89 6.64
C CYS A 206 8.55 23.14 6.28
N LEU A 207 9.49 22.95 7.22
CA LEU A 207 10.92 23.11 6.95
C LEU A 207 11.40 22.10 5.91
N ASP A 208 10.87 20.89 5.98
CA ASP A 208 11.19 19.78 5.09
C ASP A 208 10.08 18.72 5.21
N PRO A 209 9.02 18.82 4.39
CA PRO A 209 7.86 17.94 4.47
C PRO A 209 8.26 16.46 4.41
N GLY A 210 9.28 16.13 3.62
CA GLY A 210 9.77 14.78 3.43
C GLY A 210 8.65 13.82 3.05
N TRP A 211 8.73 12.60 3.59
CA TRP A 211 7.74 11.56 3.33
C TRP A 211 6.40 11.86 4.00
N CYS A 212 5.40 12.19 3.19
CA CYS A 212 4.06 12.58 3.63
C CYS A 212 3.08 11.41 3.48
N LYS A 213 2.38 11.07 4.57
CA LYS A 213 1.43 9.94 4.61
C LYS A 213 0.33 10.17 5.64
N MET A 214 -0.87 9.66 5.40
CA MET A 214 -1.94 9.61 6.40
C MET A 214 -2.54 8.20 6.46
N ASP A 215 -2.80 7.71 7.65
CA ASP A 215 -3.23 6.33 7.91
C ASP A 215 -4.54 6.28 8.68
N TRP A 216 -5.42 5.37 8.26
CA TRP A 216 -6.70 5.09 8.90
C TRP A 216 -6.89 3.58 9.07
N VAL A 217 -7.63 3.21 10.10
CA VAL A 217 -8.36 1.93 10.13
C VAL A 217 -9.76 2.18 9.60
N ILE A 218 -10.25 1.29 8.74
CA ILE A 218 -11.61 1.33 8.19
C ILE A 218 -12.32 0.01 8.48
N ALA A 219 -13.52 0.09 9.07
CA ALA A 219 -14.41 -1.04 9.24
C ALA A 219 -15.36 -1.18 8.03
N GLU A 220 -15.56 -2.43 7.61
CA GLU A 220 -16.59 -2.85 6.65
C GLU A 220 -17.48 -3.88 7.35
N PRO A 221 -18.40 -3.45 8.25
CA PRO A 221 -19.21 -4.36 9.06
C PRO A 221 -20.06 -5.32 8.23
N GLU A 222 -20.50 -4.91 7.04
CA GLU A 222 -21.23 -5.75 6.09
C GLU A 222 -20.40 -6.92 5.53
N LYS A 223 -19.07 -6.86 5.69
CA LYS A 223 -18.12 -7.93 5.38
C LYS A 223 -17.47 -8.53 6.63
N GLY A 224 -17.80 -8.03 7.82
CA GLY A 224 -17.21 -8.48 9.08
C GLY A 224 -15.69 -8.34 9.10
N ARG A 225 -15.15 -7.21 8.60
CA ARG A 225 -13.71 -6.96 8.56
C ARG A 225 -13.33 -5.51 8.82
N VAL A 226 -12.10 -5.31 9.25
CA VAL A 226 -11.36 -4.06 9.26
C VAL A 226 -10.16 -4.13 8.32
N VAL A 227 -9.76 -2.98 7.79
CA VAL A 227 -8.63 -2.84 6.88
C VAL A 227 -7.86 -1.55 7.20
N ASN A 228 -6.54 -1.62 7.19
CA ASN A 228 -5.70 -0.44 7.21
C ASN A 228 -5.74 0.23 5.83
N ALA A 229 -6.02 1.52 5.80
CA ALA A 229 -6.02 2.34 4.60
C ALA A 229 -4.98 3.45 4.75
N SER A 230 -4.01 3.43 3.86
CA SER A 230 -2.88 4.35 3.84
C SER A 230 -2.99 5.25 2.62
N ASN A 231 -2.75 6.55 2.77
CA ASN A 231 -2.61 7.46 1.65
C ASN A 231 -1.23 8.12 1.66
N MET A 232 -0.38 7.71 0.72
CA MET A 232 0.96 8.26 0.48
C MET A 232 0.86 9.44 -0.48
N LEU A 233 1.42 10.59 -0.13
CA LEU A 233 1.36 11.80 -0.94
C LEU A 233 2.65 12.04 -1.71
N ASP A 234 2.56 12.10 -3.03
CA ASP A 234 3.63 12.56 -3.94
C ASP A 234 3.38 14.03 -4.25
N VAL A 235 4.02 14.91 -3.47
CA VAL A 235 3.70 16.34 -3.44
C VAL A 235 4.68 17.14 -4.29
N THR A 236 4.15 17.90 -5.25
CA THR A 236 4.90 18.84 -6.07
C THR A 236 4.48 20.28 -5.82
N TRP A 237 5.45 21.19 -5.88
CA TRP A 237 5.22 22.63 -5.98
C TRP A 237 5.34 23.07 -7.43
N GLU A 238 4.28 23.69 -7.94
CA GLU A 238 4.27 24.38 -9.23
C GLU A 238 4.57 25.87 -8.99
N THR A 239 5.70 26.34 -9.55
CA THR A 239 6.15 27.73 -9.46
C THR A 239 5.28 28.67 -10.32
N PRO A 240 5.34 30.00 -10.13
CA PRO A 240 4.66 30.95 -11.01
C PRO A 240 5.07 30.85 -12.50
N ASP A 241 6.28 30.35 -12.77
CA ASP A 241 6.81 30.14 -14.12
C ASP A 241 6.37 28.77 -14.71
N GLY A 242 5.69 27.93 -13.92
CA GLY A 242 5.17 26.63 -14.34
C GLY A 242 6.13 25.44 -14.12
N ASP A 243 7.31 25.67 -13.52
CA ASP A 243 8.21 24.58 -13.13
C ASP A 243 7.60 23.72 -12.02
N ILE A 244 7.77 22.40 -12.11
CA ILE A 244 7.26 21.42 -11.16
C ILE A 244 8.44 20.86 -10.35
N ILE A 245 8.38 21.03 -9.03
CA ILE A 245 9.45 20.67 -8.10
C ILE A 245 8.89 19.77 -6.99
N PRO A 246 9.33 18.51 -6.88
CA PRO A 246 8.94 17.64 -5.77
C PRO A 246 9.38 18.22 -4.42
N LEU A 247 8.51 18.19 -3.42
CA LEU A 247 8.80 18.79 -2.11
C LEU A 247 9.74 17.94 -1.26
N ASP A 248 9.77 16.63 -1.48
CA ASP A 248 10.66 15.65 -0.87
C ASP A 248 11.93 15.38 -1.71
N GLY A 249 12.00 15.95 -2.92
CA GLY A 249 13.12 15.82 -3.85
C GLY A 249 13.05 14.63 -4.82
N PHE A 250 11.94 13.90 -4.87
CA PHE A 250 11.76 12.78 -5.80
C PHE A 250 10.35 12.78 -6.40
N LEU A 251 10.21 12.47 -7.69
CA LEU A 251 8.90 12.26 -8.32
C LEU A 251 8.73 10.77 -8.58
N ASP A 252 7.74 10.17 -7.93
CA ASP A 252 7.55 8.72 -7.96
C ASP A 252 6.98 8.22 -9.30
N PRO A 253 7.50 7.09 -9.82
CA PRO A 253 7.05 6.52 -11.08
C PRO A 253 5.71 5.79 -10.94
N TYR A 254 4.85 5.94 -11.94
CA TYR A 254 3.46 5.46 -11.91
C TYR A 254 3.24 3.98 -12.27
N PHE A 255 4.30 3.17 -12.38
CA PHE A 255 4.23 1.84 -13.01
C PHE A 255 3.32 0.83 -12.28
N GLN A 256 2.84 1.14 -11.07
CA GLN A 256 1.96 0.27 -10.28
C GLN A 256 0.67 0.95 -9.83
N GLU A 257 0.35 2.11 -10.41
CA GLU A 257 -0.77 2.94 -9.98
C GLU A 257 -2.00 2.70 -10.85
N VAL A 258 -3.18 2.59 -10.22
CA VAL A 258 -4.49 2.61 -10.86
C VAL A 258 -5.25 3.83 -10.35
N TYR A 259 -5.38 4.85 -11.19
CA TYR A 259 -6.07 6.09 -10.87
C TYR A 259 -7.57 5.89 -10.92
N LEU A 260 -8.26 6.44 -9.92
CA LEU A 260 -9.67 6.12 -9.67
C LEU A 260 -10.64 7.03 -10.44
N GLU A 261 -10.19 8.20 -10.90
CA GLU A 261 -11.04 9.20 -11.55
C GLU A 261 -10.38 9.71 -12.84
N ALA A 262 -10.97 9.41 -14.00
CA ALA A 262 -10.44 9.82 -15.31
C ALA A 262 -10.29 11.35 -15.47
N GLU A 263 -11.02 12.14 -14.70
CA GLU A 263 -10.92 13.60 -14.64
C GLU A 263 -9.53 14.07 -14.21
N SER A 264 -8.74 13.23 -13.52
CA SER A 264 -7.39 13.57 -13.05
C SER A 264 -6.29 13.32 -14.10
N VAL A 265 -6.64 12.80 -15.29
CA VAL A 265 -5.71 12.57 -16.42
C VAL A 265 -4.89 13.83 -16.78
N PRO A 266 -5.43 15.06 -16.80
CA PRO A 266 -4.63 16.26 -17.09
C PRO A 266 -3.50 16.48 -16.08
N LEU A 267 -3.75 16.26 -14.79
CA LEU A 267 -2.71 16.36 -13.76
C LEU A 267 -1.66 15.26 -13.94
N PHE A 268 -2.12 14.01 -14.11
CA PHE A 268 -1.22 12.89 -14.36
C PHE A 268 -0.32 13.12 -15.58
N ALA A 269 -0.91 13.48 -16.73
CA ALA A 269 -0.17 13.71 -17.97
C ALA A 269 0.80 14.89 -17.87
N LYS A 270 0.48 15.89 -17.03
CA LYS A 270 1.40 16.97 -16.69
C LYS A 270 2.62 16.41 -15.94
N LEU A 271 2.42 15.67 -14.85
CA LEU A 271 3.49 15.15 -13.99
C LEU A 271 4.32 14.05 -14.68
N ALA A 272 3.69 13.17 -15.46
CA ALA A 272 4.36 12.08 -16.18
C ALA A 272 5.44 12.58 -17.16
N ARG A 273 5.31 13.80 -17.69
CA ARG A 273 6.34 14.42 -18.56
C ARG A 273 7.63 14.77 -17.84
N HIS A 274 7.60 14.89 -16.52
CA HIS A 274 8.76 15.19 -15.69
C HIS A 274 9.44 13.91 -15.18
N ILE A 275 8.89 12.74 -15.46
CA ILE A 275 9.49 11.45 -15.10
C ILE A 275 10.68 11.17 -16.02
N SER A 276 11.79 10.77 -15.43
CA SER A 276 13.02 10.45 -16.17
C SER A 276 12.80 9.30 -17.17
N PRO A 277 13.38 9.36 -18.38
CA PRO A 277 13.40 8.21 -19.28
C PRO A 277 14.07 6.96 -18.68
N GLN A 278 14.89 7.12 -17.64
CA GLN A 278 15.56 6.04 -16.91
C GLN A 278 14.76 5.57 -15.68
N ALA A 279 13.56 6.11 -15.45
CA ALA A 279 12.78 5.83 -14.26
C ALA A 279 12.46 4.33 -14.13
N LEU A 280 12.19 3.64 -15.23
CA LEU A 280 11.94 2.19 -15.19
C LEU A 280 13.18 1.40 -14.77
N ASP A 281 14.36 1.71 -15.31
CA ASP A 281 15.60 1.03 -14.94
C ASP A 281 15.95 1.28 -13.47
N GLU A 282 15.80 2.51 -13.01
CA GLU A 282 16.01 2.88 -11.61
C GLU A 282 15.02 2.16 -10.70
N TYR A 283 13.75 2.12 -11.09
CA TYR A 283 12.70 1.44 -10.36
C TYR A 283 12.98 -0.07 -10.23
N VAL A 284 13.35 -0.74 -11.34
CA VAL A 284 13.75 -2.15 -11.34
C VAL A 284 14.97 -2.39 -10.44
N ARG A 285 15.94 -1.47 -10.45
CA ARG A 285 17.13 -1.55 -9.58
C ARG A 285 16.74 -1.47 -8.10
N GLN A 286 15.82 -0.57 -7.73
CA GLN A 286 15.30 -0.45 -6.37
C GLN A 286 14.56 -1.71 -5.93
N LEU A 287 13.63 -2.21 -6.76
CA LEU A 287 12.91 -3.45 -6.47
C LEU A 287 13.86 -4.65 -6.31
N THR A 288 14.92 -4.72 -7.12
CA THR A 288 15.95 -5.76 -7.00
C THR A 288 16.66 -5.70 -5.64
N GLY A 289 16.93 -4.50 -5.14
CA GLY A 289 17.47 -4.29 -3.79
C GLY A 289 16.53 -4.80 -2.69
N GLU A 290 15.22 -4.54 -2.82
CA GLU A 290 14.20 -5.05 -1.88
C GLU A 290 14.09 -6.58 -1.96
N VAL A 291 14.20 -7.20 -3.14
CA VAL A 291 14.26 -8.67 -3.26
C VAL A 291 15.44 -9.23 -2.47
N TYR A 292 16.63 -8.63 -2.60
CA TYR A 292 17.80 -9.06 -1.83
C TYR A 292 17.59 -8.92 -0.32
N LYS A 293 17.04 -7.79 0.13
CA LYS A 293 16.70 -7.54 1.54
C LYS A 293 15.77 -8.63 2.09
N TYR A 294 14.68 -8.94 1.38
CA TYR A 294 13.67 -9.90 1.83
C TYR A 294 14.07 -11.37 1.65
N THR A 295 15.19 -11.66 0.99
CA THR A 295 15.72 -13.01 0.87
C THR A 295 16.91 -13.29 1.80
N HIS A 296 17.57 -12.25 2.32
CA HIS A 296 18.82 -12.41 3.08
C HIS A 296 18.89 -11.67 4.43
N LYS A 297 18.27 -10.48 4.55
CA LYS A 297 18.42 -9.64 5.75
C LYS A 297 17.20 -9.69 6.66
N HIS A 298 16.02 -9.54 6.07
CA HIS A 298 14.73 -9.56 6.76
C HIS A 298 13.83 -10.52 6.00
N VAL A 299 14.02 -11.82 6.24
CA VAL A 299 13.44 -12.87 5.40
C VAL A 299 11.91 -12.72 5.33
N ASN A 300 11.38 -12.52 4.13
CA ASN A 300 9.96 -12.46 3.82
C ASN A 300 9.74 -12.82 2.35
N TYR A 301 9.54 -14.11 2.09
CA TYR A 301 9.45 -14.63 0.72
C TYR A 301 8.22 -14.13 -0.04
N GLY A 302 7.10 -13.84 0.66
CA GLY A 302 5.93 -13.23 0.05
C GLY A 302 6.24 -11.83 -0.49
N LYS A 303 6.90 -10.98 0.32
CA LYS A 303 7.36 -9.66 -0.15
C LYS A 303 8.34 -9.81 -1.31
N ALA A 304 9.31 -10.72 -1.24
CA ALA A 304 10.25 -10.97 -2.34
C ALA A 304 9.54 -11.39 -3.64
N ALA A 305 8.58 -12.33 -3.58
CA ALA A 305 7.80 -12.80 -4.72
C ALA A 305 7.01 -11.65 -5.38
N LYS A 306 6.34 -10.80 -4.59
CA LYS A 306 5.63 -9.61 -5.14
C LYS A 306 6.57 -8.68 -5.91
N ARG A 307 7.79 -8.43 -5.41
CA ARG A 307 8.76 -7.56 -6.10
C ARG A 307 9.33 -8.24 -7.35
N MET A 308 9.59 -9.56 -7.29
CA MET A 308 10.02 -10.32 -8.48
C MET A 308 8.96 -10.35 -9.57
N TYR A 309 7.69 -10.54 -9.21
CA TYR A 309 6.56 -10.45 -10.15
C TYR A 309 6.57 -9.12 -10.89
N ASN A 310 6.65 -8.01 -10.16
CA ASN A 310 6.72 -6.66 -10.72
C ASN A 310 7.95 -6.46 -11.62
N ILE A 311 9.14 -6.91 -11.21
CA ILE A 311 10.34 -6.85 -12.05
C ILE A 311 10.12 -7.63 -13.35
N PHE A 312 9.58 -8.85 -13.27
CA PHE A 312 9.45 -9.73 -14.43
C PHE A 312 8.43 -9.21 -15.43
N ARG A 313 7.25 -8.74 -14.99
CA ARG A 313 6.27 -8.16 -15.91
C ARG A 313 6.78 -6.87 -16.57
N LEU A 314 7.49 -6.03 -15.83
CA LEU A 314 8.03 -4.77 -16.36
C LEU A 314 9.26 -4.94 -17.27
N THR A 315 9.96 -6.08 -17.20
CA THR A 315 11.18 -6.33 -17.98
C THR A 315 10.97 -7.33 -19.13
N GLY A 316 9.72 -7.64 -19.48
CA GLY A 316 9.40 -8.56 -20.56
C GLY A 316 9.59 -10.05 -20.22
N ARG A 317 9.86 -10.39 -18.96
CA ARG A 317 10.06 -11.77 -18.50
C ARG A 317 8.72 -12.42 -18.12
N HIS A 318 7.75 -12.35 -19.02
CA HIS A 318 6.35 -12.69 -18.74
C HIS A 318 6.18 -14.15 -18.30
N GLN A 319 6.98 -15.07 -18.82
CA GLN A 319 6.94 -16.48 -18.39
C GLN A 319 7.23 -16.65 -16.88
N ALA A 320 8.23 -15.93 -16.36
CA ALA A 320 8.59 -15.98 -14.96
C ALA A 320 7.56 -15.24 -14.09
N ALA A 321 6.96 -14.16 -14.61
CA ALA A 321 5.87 -13.47 -13.96
C ALA A 321 4.62 -14.36 -13.86
N ALA A 322 4.24 -15.08 -14.92
CA ALA A 322 3.14 -16.03 -14.92
C ALA A 322 3.33 -17.13 -13.85
N LEU A 323 4.53 -17.72 -13.76
CA LEU A 323 4.78 -18.72 -12.71
C LEU A 323 4.62 -18.17 -11.28
N ILE A 324 5.04 -16.93 -11.04
CA ILE A 324 4.85 -16.29 -9.73
C ILE A 324 3.38 -15.96 -9.48
N ARG A 325 2.63 -15.57 -10.52
CA ARG A 325 1.21 -15.28 -10.44
C ARG A 325 0.43 -16.50 -9.91
N GLU A 326 0.66 -17.69 -10.48
CA GLU A 326 -0.02 -18.92 -10.02
C GLU A 326 0.28 -19.25 -8.54
N LEU A 327 1.47 -18.90 -8.03
CA LEU A 327 1.79 -19.09 -6.61
C LEU A 327 0.92 -18.24 -5.68
N PHE A 328 0.39 -17.11 -6.16
CA PHE A 328 -0.50 -16.26 -5.36
C PHE A 328 -1.97 -16.71 -5.42
N ASP A 329 -2.34 -17.56 -6.38
CA ASP A 329 -3.68 -18.14 -6.49
C ASP A 329 -3.86 -19.38 -5.60
N GLU A 330 -2.76 -19.99 -5.15
CA GLU A 330 -2.78 -21.10 -4.21
C GLU A 330 -3.46 -20.73 -2.88
N PRO A 331 -4.28 -21.63 -2.28
CA PRO A 331 -4.92 -21.38 -0.99
C PRO A 331 -3.95 -20.97 0.12
N ALA A 332 -2.71 -21.47 0.07
CA ALA A 332 -1.63 -21.13 1.01
C ALA A 332 -1.26 -19.64 0.98
N ALA A 333 -1.48 -18.94 -0.13
CA ALA A 333 -1.17 -17.52 -0.26
C ALA A 333 -1.98 -16.64 0.73
N LEU A 334 -3.14 -17.13 1.16
CA LEU A 334 -3.97 -16.48 2.18
C LEU A 334 -3.24 -16.30 3.52
N LEU A 335 -2.34 -17.24 3.86
CA LEU A 335 -1.59 -17.20 5.12
C LEU A 335 -0.63 -16.01 5.19
N TYR A 336 -0.17 -15.48 4.06
CA TYR A 336 0.66 -14.27 4.04
C TYR A 336 -0.04 -13.05 4.61
N GLN A 337 -1.38 -13.03 4.60
CA GLN A 337 -2.16 -11.90 5.08
C GLN A 337 -2.50 -11.98 6.55
N VAL A 338 -2.36 -13.14 7.20
CA VAL A 338 -2.65 -13.31 8.62
C VAL A 338 -1.89 -12.25 9.42
N TRP A 339 -0.62 -11.99 9.09
CA TRP A 339 0.20 -10.94 9.71
C TRP A 339 -0.40 -9.54 9.58
N SER A 340 -0.70 -9.11 8.35
CA SER A 340 -1.25 -7.78 8.08
C SER A 340 -2.60 -7.57 8.75
N LEU A 341 -3.42 -8.63 8.79
CA LEU A 341 -4.75 -8.58 9.40
C LEU A 341 -4.67 -8.58 10.93
N LEU A 342 -3.67 -9.24 11.53
CA LEU A 342 -3.40 -9.13 12.97
C LEU A 342 -2.96 -7.72 13.36
N ASP A 343 -2.04 -7.11 12.61
CA ASP A 343 -1.64 -5.71 12.83
C ASP A 343 -2.85 -4.77 12.69
N THR A 344 -3.71 -4.99 11.69
CA THR A 344 -4.95 -4.20 11.52
C THR A 344 -5.91 -4.37 12.70
N ILE A 345 -6.07 -5.59 13.22
CA ILE A 345 -6.91 -5.85 14.40
C ILE A 345 -6.32 -5.15 15.63
N ASP A 346 -5.00 -5.17 15.80
CA ASP A 346 -4.31 -4.47 16.88
C ASP A 346 -4.55 -2.96 16.83
N ASP A 347 -4.31 -2.33 15.68
CA ASP A 347 -4.56 -0.91 15.43
C ASP A 347 -6.03 -0.55 15.72
N ALA A 348 -6.96 -1.42 15.30
CA ALA A 348 -8.39 -1.24 15.52
C ALA A 348 -8.84 -1.49 16.97
N SER A 349 -8.01 -2.17 17.78
CA SER A 349 -8.32 -2.54 19.17
C SER A 349 -7.77 -1.57 20.22
N GLN A 350 -6.99 -0.57 19.79
CA GLN A 350 -6.32 0.37 20.69
C GLN A 350 -7.30 1.06 21.67
N PRO A 351 -6.86 1.41 22.89
CA PRO A 351 -7.69 2.09 23.87
C PRO A 351 -8.35 3.35 23.30
N GLY A 352 -9.68 3.44 23.42
CA GLY A 352 -10.45 4.56 22.87
C GLY A 352 -10.87 4.38 21.41
N SER A 353 -10.52 3.26 20.77
CA SER A 353 -11.04 2.91 19.44
C SER A 353 -12.57 2.87 19.44
N THR A 354 -13.15 3.44 18.39
CA THR A 354 -14.61 3.46 18.17
C THR A 354 -15.07 2.38 17.19
N ILE A 355 -14.13 1.60 16.67
CA ILE A 355 -14.42 0.47 15.78
C ILE A 355 -15.20 -0.60 16.55
N ASP A 356 -16.27 -1.10 15.94
CA ASP A 356 -17.13 -2.11 16.56
C ASP A 356 -16.38 -3.42 16.80
N ARG A 357 -16.30 -3.83 18.07
CA ARG A 357 -15.63 -5.06 18.49
C ARG A 357 -16.20 -6.30 17.81
N GLU A 358 -17.50 -6.32 17.52
CA GLU A 358 -18.11 -7.44 16.82
C GLU A 358 -17.50 -7.62 15.41
N THR A 359 -17.13 -6.52 14.74
CA THR A 359 -16.44 -6.58 13.43
C THR A 359 -15.05 -7.22 13.58
N LEU A 360 -14.31 -6.90 14.66
CA LEU A 360 -13.01 -7.50 14.95
C LEU A 360 -13.13 -9.01 15.24
N VAL A 361 -14.14 -9.40 16.00
CA VAL A 361 -14.45 -10.81 16.29
C VAL A 361 -14.74 -11.57 15.01
N GLN A 362 -15.60 -11.03 14.14
CA GLN A 362 -15.96 -11.67 12.87
C GLN A 362 -14.74 -11.89 11.96
N GLN A 363 -13.84 -10.90 11.87
CA GLN A 363 -12.61 -11.06 11.11
C GLN A 363 -11.68 -12.10 11.72
N THR A 364 -11.55 -12.11 13.05
CA THR A 364 -10.73 -13.10 13.75
C THR A 364 -11.28 -14.52 13.54
N ASP A 365 -12.60 -14.69 13.59
CA ASP A 365 -13.25 -15.97 13.29
C ASP A 365 -13.04 -16.40 11.84
N ALA A 366 -13.09 -15.46 10.88
CA ALA A 366 -12.78 -15.73 9.48
C ALA A 366 -11.31 -16.15 9.29
N LEU A 367 -10.36 -15.50 9.98
CA LEU A 367 -8.95 -15.90 9.99
C LEU A 367 -8.76 -17.32 10.54
N ILE A 368 -9.43 -17.68 11.63
CA ILE A 368 -9.39 -19.04 12.18
C ILE A 368 -9.88 -20.06 11.13
N GLN A 369 -11.02 -19.79 10.49
CA GLN A 369 -11.54 -20.68 9.45
C GLN A 369 -10.59 -20.83 8.27
N ASN A 370 -9.93 -19.74 7.87
CA ASN A 370 -8.96 -19.73 6.79
C ASN A 370 -7.74 -20.59 7.14
N VAL A 371 -7.19 -20.45 8.34
CA VAL A 371 -6.07 -21.27 8.80
C VAL A 371 -6.45 -22.76 8.86
N VAL A 372 -7.64 -23.10 9.38
CA VAL A 372 -8.12 -24.50 9.44
C VAL A 372 -8.31 -25.12 8.05
N LYS A 373 -8.69 -24.32 7.04
CA LYS A 373 -8.88 -24.82 5.66
C LYS A 373 -7.57 -24.99 4.90
N THR A 374 -6.54 -24.24 5.28
CA THR A 374 -5.32 -24.08 4.48
C THR A 374 -4.10 -24.76 5.13
N CYS A 375 -4.08 -24.89 6.46
CA CYS A 375 -3.03 -25.57 7.19
C CYS A 375 -3.52 -26.93 7.70
N GLU A 376 -2.57 -27.81 8.02
CA GLU A 376 -2.83 -29.06 8.72
C GLU A 376 -1.80 -29.30 9.82
N GLY A 377 -2.19 -29.99 10.89
CA GLY A 377 -1.26 -30.53 11.89
C GLY A 377 -0.81 -29.52 12.96
N PRO A 378 0.42 -29.64 13.51
CA PRO A 378 0.85 -28.82 14.64
C PRO A 378 0.87 -27.32 14.37
N LEU A 379 1.27 -26.89 13.17
CA LEU A 379 1.33 -25.48 12.79
C LEU A 379 -0.06 -24.84 12.75
N GLU A 380 -1.04 -25.55 12.18
CA GLU A 380 -2.44 -25.15 12.22
C GLU A 380 -2.91 -24.95 13.66
N THR A 381 -2.61 -25.92 14.52
CA THR A 381 -3.02 -25.89 15.94
C THR A 381 -2.44 -24.67 16.65
N GLU A 382 -1.16 -24.36 16.44
CA GLU A 382 -0.49 -23.21 17.05
C GLU A 382 -1.14 -21.88 16.63
N ILE A 383 -1.32 -21.67 15.32
CA ILE A 383 -1.91 -20.44 14.77
C ILE A 383 -3.36 -20.29 15.21
N VAL A 384 -4.17 -21.36 15.14
CA VAL A 384 -5.58 -21.33 15.58
C VAL A 384 -5.68 -20.99 17.06
N MET A 385 -4.83 -21.58 17.91
CA MET A 385 -4.85 -21.29 19.34
C MET A 385 -4.44 -19.84 19.65
N ALA A 386 -3.49 -19.27 18.92
CA ALA A 386 -3.14 -17.85 19.03
C ALA A 386 -4.32 -16.94 18.65
N LEU A 387 -4.99 -17.23 17.53
CA LEU A 387 -6.17 -16.47 17.07
C LEU A 387 -7.36 -16.61 18.03
N ILE A 388 -7.57 -17.77 18.66
CA ILE A 388 -8.61 -17.95 19.67
C ILE A 388 -8.34 -17.07 20.90
N ARG A 389 -7.08 -16.99 21.36
CA ARG A 389 -6.70 -16.12 22.48
C ARG A 389 -6.95 -14.65 22.15
N LEU A 390 -6.59 -14.23 20.94
CA LEU A 390 -6.91 -12.89 20.44
C LEU A 390 -8.42 -12.62 20.48
N ARG A 391 -9.23 -13.53 19.96
CA ARG A 391 -10.69 -13.39 19.99
C ARG A 391 -11.22 -13.28 21.44
N ASP A 392 -10.68 -14.08 22.35
CA ASP A 392 -11.08 -14.06 23.76
C ASP A 392 -10.68 -12.73 24.44
N ASP A 393 -9.56 -12.12 24.04
CA ASP A 393 -9.16 -10.78 24.47
C ASP A 393 -10.10 -9.68 23.94
N ILE A 394 -10.38 -9.68 22.64
CA ILE A 394 -11.33 -8.74 22.00
C ILE A 394 -12.72 -8.80 22.67
N THR A 395 -13.17 -10.01 23.01
CA THR A 395 -14.46 -10.23 23.67
C THR A 395 -14.44 -9.95 25.18
N GLY A 396 -13.27 -9.63 25.76
CA GLY A 396 -13.09 -9.38 27.19
C GLY A 396 -13.23 -10.63 28.07
N ARG A 397 -13.11 -11.83 27.49
CA ARG A 397 -13.08 -13.11 28.23
C ARG A 397 -11.72 -13.34 28.90
N VAL A 398 -10.67 -12.88 28.25
CA VAL A 398 -9.29 -12.86 28.75
C VAL A 398 -8.82 -11.41 28.67
N ASP A 399 -7.86 -11.05 29.51
CA ASP A 399 -7.11 -9.79 29.42
C ASP A 399 -5.65 -10.18 29.19
N LEU A 400 -5.18 -10.06 27.95
CA LEU A 400 -3.82 -10.42 27.56
C LEU A 400 -2.81 -9.34 27.95
N GLY A 401 -3.23 -8.09 28.18
CA GLY A 401 -2.33 -7.00 28.58
C GLY A 401 -1.03 -6.94 27.76
N GLU A 402 0.12 -6.96 28.43
CA GLU A 402 1.44 -6.94 27.78
C GLU A 402 1.76 -8.24 27.00
N ASP A 403 1.12 -9.36 27.32
CA ASP A 403 1.31 -10.63 26.61
C ASP A 403 0.76 -10.54 25.17
N TRP A 404 -0.13 -9.59 24.88
CA TRP A 404 -0.63 -9.33 23.52
C TRP A 404 0.48 -8.83 22.59
N ALA A 405 1.26 -7.84 23.02
CA ALA A 405 2.37 -7.32 22.23
C ALA A 405 3.44 -8.39 21.98
N ALA A 406 3.69 -9.25 22.97
CA ALA A 406 4.57 -10.41 22.82
C ALA A 406 4.00 -11.43 21.84
N LEU A 407 2.69 -11.71 21.89
CA LEU A 407 2.02 -12.62 20.96
C LEU A 407 2.11 -12.09 19.53
N ILE A 408 1.87 -10.80 19.27
CA ILE A 408 2.10 -10.20 17.94
C ILE A 408 3.58 -10.28 17.55
N ALA A 409 4.51 -9.98 18.46
CA ALA A 409 5.94 -10.00 18.14
C ALA A 409 6.44 -11.40 17.77
N ASP A 410 6.07 -12.42 18.53
CA ASP A 410 6.44 -13.83 18.29
C ASP A 410 5.85 -14.36 16.99
N SER A 411 4.65 -13.87 16.67
CA SER A 411 3.96 -14.23 15.45
C SER A 411 4.73 -13.68 14.22
N ARG A 412 5.41 -12.53 14.31
CA ARG A 412 6.27 -12.01 13.21
C ARG A 412 7.55 -12.82 12.94
N ALA A 413 7.95 -13.76 13.81
CA ALA A 413 9.19 -14.55 13.72
C ALA A 413 8.97 -15.87 12.96
#